data_AF-R1EZV7-F1
#
_entry.id   AF-R1EZV7-F1
#
_cell.length_a   1.000
_cell.length_b   1.000
_cell.length_c   1.000
_cell.angle_alpha   90.00
_cell.angle_beta   90.00
_cell.angle_gamma   90.00
#
_symmetry.space_group_name_H-M   'P 1'
#
loop_
_entity.id
_entity.type
_entity.pdbx_description
1 polymer ?
#
loop_
_entity_poly.entity_id
_entity_poly.type
_entity_poly.pdbx_seq_one_letter_code
_entity_poly.pdbx_strand_id
1 'polypeptide(L)'
;MAPSKAVPHPSQHDLLRAYARLWAVTEFVIIYGNMFLVPGCESFFPSECVETPVWFWAQCVLWLAILAVPSRLLVSLSMLVRVSMFVVQSPMIWESCHWANALELACVVTLLLCPATAVVDQTKDLVRTMISLFYIGAGFWKMNTSFLDPTVSCGTIYIASLLATFAPEGLLPPWLVTAALGSAPWMTIIGEMSIGVLLLLPSRPMRRAGFVLSNMLHYAICITPHPNAVPLFGVFCYTRLFFVMPEAWTVALAEVVSAPRTSSGLAFRVASVALAAWSASLTSDPGIVINWGIPAQTILCLIGARVVLLDMRHAAAWAEAGPIGLGAVGGLASRLLRANGAFWVLAVLFYVFGAQTLGLMDISATSPFSHIREHGGSNHLLMPTSLLQQWEWSRGTDGFGGGVVRITSCSSDYLNALYPCNVTDELRPGIRDMLHSFGHIGHEYHPTVMRMFGSHRIRRHLPHWDGGRPFPVYTVPGLELRRMLAEARAANESFVLEYDTLPGVVGDEKWRHTAVQSKVRLEEDGAGGINCRVLRRPLDEAEEWAPCGEDELPLQPAPTGLLMKFLVWFPYPVVEGVYEIPCID
;
A
#
# COMPACT_ATOMS: atom_id res chain seq x y z
N MET A 1 13.68 -44.84 7.69
CA MET A 1 13.97 -43.71 6.78
C MET A 1 15.48 -43.59 6.67
N ALA A 2 16.06 -43.76 5.47
CA ALA A 2 17.49 -43.53 5.28
C ALA A 2 17.81 -42.06 5.64
N PRO A 3 18.94 -41.77 6.31
CA PRO A 3 19.33 -40.40 6.60
C PRO A 3 19.43 -39.64 5.27
N SER A 4 18.58 -38.63 5.10
CA SER A 4 18.66 -37.68 4.00
C SER A 4 20.11 -37.19 3.93
N LYS A 5 20.78 -37.34 2.77
CA LYS A 5 22.08 -36.70 2.55
C LYS A 5 21.98 -35.24 2.99
N ALA A 6 22.87 -34.81 3.87
CA ALA A 6 22.85 -33.45 4.40
C ALA A 6 22.95 -32.47 3.23
N VAL A 7 22.01 -31.53 3.15
CA VAL A 7 22.08 -30.44 2.16
C VAL A 7 23.24 -29.54 2.58
N PRO A 8 24.26 -29.34 1.72
CA PRO A 8 25.41 -28.53 2.07
C PRO A 8 24.97 -27.09 2.39
N HIS A 9 25.63 -26.47 3.37
CA HIS A 9 25.38 -25.08 3.70
C HIS A 9 25.73 -24.19 2.48
N PRO A 10 24.81 -23.33 2.00
CA PRO A 10 25.12 -22.41 0.91
C PRO A 10 26.29 -21.49 1.28
N SER A 11 27.18 -21.20 0.32
CA SER A 11 28.22 -20.19 0.56
C SER A 11 27.61 -18.79 0.64
N GLN A 12 28.31 -17.84 1.25
CA GLN A 12 27.84 -16.45 1.31
C GLN A 12 27.70 -15.80 -0.07
N HIS A 13 28.53 -16.22 -1.03
CA HIS A 13 28.35 -15.82 -2.42
C HIS A 13 27.03 -16.35 -2.98
N ASP A 14 26.64 -17.58 -2.67
CA ASP A 14 25.37 -18.14 -3.12
C ASP A 14 24.17 -17.42 -2.49
N LEU A 15 24.27 -17.00 -1.22
CA LEU A 15 23.24 -16.19 -0.56
C LEU A 15 23.01 -14.87 -1.30
N LEU A 16 24.07 -14.09 -1.55
CA LEU A 16 23.96 -12.82 -2.26
C LEU A 16 23.43 -13.01 -3.68
N ARG A 17 23.90 -14.03 -4.41
CA ARG A 17 23.45 -14.32 -5.78
C ARG A 17 21.98 -14.72 -5.83
N ALA A 18 21.52 -15.54 -4.87
CA ALA A 18 20.13 -15.93 -4.77
C ALA A 18 19.23 -14.74 -4.46
N TYR A 19 19.61 -13.92 -3.49
CA TYR A 19 18.91 -12.67 -3.17
C TYR A 19 18.82 -11.73 -4.38
N ALA A 20 19.96 -11.47 -5.05
CA ALA A 20 20.04 -10.59 -6.20
C ALA A 20 19.12 -11.02 -7.34
N ARG A 21 19.08 -12.33 -7.63
CA ARG A 21 18.20 -12.91 -8.66
C ARG A 21 16.74 -12.83 -8.25
N LEU A 22 16.41 -13.20 -7.01
CA LEU A 22 15.05 -13.09 -6.50
C LEU A 22 14.56 -11.65 -6.62
N TRP A 23 15.35 -10.68 -6.13
CA TRP A 23 15.04 -9.25 -6.22
C TRP A 23 14.84 -8.77 -7.67
N ALA A 24 15.75 -9.15 -8.58
CA ALA A 24 15.61 -8.74 -9.98
C ALA A 24 14.34 -9.31 -10.64
N VAL A 25 13.98 -10.57 -10.37
CA VAL A 25 12.74 -11.19 -10.89
C VAL A 25 11.51 -10.52 -10.31
N THR A 26 11.46 -10.30 -8.99
CA THR A 26 10.29 -9.69 -8.36
C THR A 26 10.10 -8.24 -8.80
N GLU A 27 11.17 -7.44 -8.87
CA GLU A 27 11.08 -6.05 -9.32
C GLU A 27 10.69 -5.96 -10.80
N PHE A 28 11.18 -6.89 -11.63
CA PHE A 28 10.70 -7.03 -12.99
C PHE A 28 9.20 -7.32 -13.02
N VAL A 29 8.71 -8.30 -12.27
CA VAL A 29 7.27 -8.63 -12.21
C VAL A 29 6.44 -7.44 -11.73
N ILE A 30 6.91 -6.72 -10.72
CA ILE A 30 6.21 -5.56 -10.19
C ILE A 30 6.07 -4.50 -11.26
N ILE A 31 7.17 -4.11 -11.91
CA ILE A 31 7.13 -3.01 -12.87
C ILE A 31 6.50 -3.45 -14.20
N TYR A 32 6.74 -4.69 -14.66
CA TYR A 32 6.16 -5.25 -15.87
C TYR A 32 4.67 -5.55 -15.72
N GLY A 33 4.26 -6.18 -14.61
CA GLY A 33 2.86 -6.48 -14.32
C GLY A 33 2.01 -5.21 -14.37
N ASN A 34 2.56 -4.12 -13.84
CA ASN A 34 1.94 -2.79 -13.83
C ASN A 34 1.86 -2.10 -15.19
N MET A 35 2.78 -2.37 -16.12
CA MET A 35 2.82 -1.72 -17.44
C MET A 35 1.79 -2.25 -18.43
N PHE A 36 1.35 -3.50 -18.29
CA PHE A 36 0.46 -4.12 -19.27
C PHE A 36 -0.95 -4.41 -18.74
N LEU A 37 -1.18 -4.23 -17.42
CA LEU A 37 -2.46 -4.49 -16.76
C LEU A 37 -3.64 -3.65 -17.26
N VAL A 38 -3.41 -2.61 -18.05
CA VAL A 38 -4.48 -1.79 -18.62
C VAL A 38 -4.20 -1.53 -20.12
N PRO A 39 -4.97 -2.11 -21.05
CA PRO A 39 -4.86 -1.83 -22.48
C PRO A 39 -4.97 -0.33 -22.75
N GLY A 40 -3.93 0.26 -23.35
CA GLY A 40 -3.84 1.71 -23.60
C GLY A 40 -3.09 2.52 -22.52
N CYS A 41 -2.59 1.85 -21.48
CA CYS A 41 -1.74 2.43 -20.44
C CYS A 41 -0.28 2.06 -20.70
N GLU A 42 0.47 2.94 -21.38
CA GLU A 42 1.91 2.73 -21.61
C GLU A 42 2.78 3.12 -20.41
N SER A 43 2.16 3.54 -19.30
CA SER A 43 2.88 3.97 -18.11
C SER A 43 2.01 3.89 -16.85
N PHE A 44 2.48 3.14 -15.85
CA PHE A 44 2.04 3.16 -14.44
C PHE A 44 2.49 4.45 -13.72
N PHE A 45 2.84 5.47 -14.50
CA PHE A 45 3.50 6.67 -14.05
C PHE A 45 2.55 7.85 -14.31
N PRO A 46 2.27 8.66 -13.29
CA PRO A 46 1.30 9.72 -13.41
C PRO A 46 1.84 10.81 -14.32
N SER A 47 0.92 11.28 -15.16
CA SER A 47 0.97 12.46 -16.02
C SER A 47 2.06 12.48 -17.10
N GLU A 48 1.60 12.37 -18.35
CA GLU A 48 2.21 12.90 -19.58
C GLU A 48 3.26 12.09 -20.35
N CYS A 49 3.80 11.00 -19.82
CA CYS A 49 4.71 10.17 -20.62
C CYS A 49 3.95 9.16 -21.50
N VAL A 50 3.63 9.60 -22.73
CA VAL A 50 3.27 8.77 -23.89
C VAL A 50 4.42 7.82 -24.30
N GLU A 51 5.58 7.93 -23.66
CA GLU A 51 6.74 7.09 -23.92
C GLU A 51 7.19 6.39 -22.65
N THR A 52 7.47 5.08 -22.76
CA THR A 52 8.13 4.32 -21.70
C THR A 52 9.44 5.04 -21.33
N PRO A 53 9.60 5.53 -20.09
CA PRO A 53 10.75 6.34 -19.72
C PRO A 53 12.05 5.55 -19.92
N VAL A 54 13.10 6.20 -20.42
CA VAL A 54 14.42 5.57 -20.67
C VAL A 54 14.96 4.82 -19.45
N TRP A 55 14.63 5.29 -18.24
CA TRP A 55 14.96 4.65 -16.97
C TRP A 55 14.43 3.22 -16.85
N PHE A 56 13.24 2.91 -17.40
CA PHE A 56 12.69 1.56 -17.42
C PHE A 56 13.57 0.60 -18.21
N TRP A 57 13.98 1.00 -19.43
CA TRP A 57 14.86 0.18 -20.26
C TRP A 57 16.24 0.00 -19.63
N ALA A 58 16.78 1.06 -19.02
CA ALA A 58 18.02 0.97 -18.25
C ALA A 58 17.88 -0.03 -17.09
N GLN A 59 16.75 -0.01 -16.39
CA GLN A 59 16.47 -0.94 -15.29
C GLN A 59 16.32 -2.39 -15.79
N CYS A 60 15.64 -2.62 -16.92
CA CYS A 60 15.53 -3.93 -17.56
C CYS A 60 16.90 -4.52 -17.91
N VAL A 61 17.80 -3.70 -18.48
CA VAL A 61 19.18 -4.12 -18.78
C VAL A 61 19.92 -4.51 -17.49
N LEU A 62 19.77 -3.72 -16.42
CA LEU A 62 20.39 -4.02 -15.13
C LEU A 62 19.84 -5.32 -14.51
N TRP A 63 18.54 -5.58 -14.59
CA TRP A 63 17.96 -6.84 -14.12
C TRP A 63 18.48 -8.03 -14.91
N LEU A 64 18.49 -7.96 -16.25
CA LEU A 64 19.06 -9.01 -17.09
C LEU A 64 20.55 -9.26 -16.78
N ALA A 65 21.31 -8.19 -16.56
CA ALA A 65 22.70 -8.28 -16.14
C ALA A 65 22.86 -8.94 -14.76
N ILE A 66 21.97 -8.64 -13.80
CA ILE A 66 21.95 -9.29 -12.47
C ILE A 66 21.59 -10.78 -12.59
N LEU A 67 20.63 -11.14 -13.44
CA LEU A 67 20.24 -12.53 -13.66
C LEU A 67 21.41 -13.35 -14.23
N ALA A 68 22.12 -12.77 -15.21
CA ALA A 68 23.28 -13.38 -15.85
C ALA A 68 24.50 -13.45 -14.92
N VAL A 69 24.90 -12.30 -14.36
CA VAL A 69 26.13 -12.14 -13.57
C VAL A 69 25.84 -11.36 -12.28
N PRO A 70 25.22 -12.00 -11.27
CA PRO A 70 24.88 -11.33 -10.02
C PRO A 70 26.14 -10.85 -9.31
N SER A 71 26.29 -9.52 -9.19
CA SER A 71 27.42 -8.87 -8.52
C SER A 71 26.95 -7.74 -7.62
N ARG A 72 27.75 -7.42 -6.58
CA ARG A 72 27.46 -6.32 -5.65
C ARG A 72 27.23 -4.99 -6.37
N LEU A 73 28.07 -4.69 -7.36
CA LEU A 73 28.02 -3.44 -8.10
C LEU A 73 26.73 -3.33 -8.90
N LEU A 74 26.38 -4.37 -9.66
CA LEU A 74 25.16 -4.38 -10.46
C LEU A 74 23.91 -4.25 -9.59
N VAL A 75 23.86 -4.96 -8.47
CA VAL A 75 22.74 -4.87 -7.51
C VAL A 75 22.64 -3.47 -6.92
N SER A 76 23.77 -2.89 -6.48
CA SER A 76 23.78 -1.53 -5.90
C SER A 76 23.32 -0.48 -6.91
N LEU A 77 23.83 -0.54 -8.14
CA LEU A 77 23.44 0.37 -9.21
C LEU A 77 21.95 0.22 -9.55
N SER A 78 21.46 -1.01 -9.67
CA SER A 78 20.06 -1.29 -9.98
C SER A 78 19.11 -0.83 -8.86
N MET A 79 19.48 -0.98 -7.59
CA MET A 79 18.73 -0.43 -6.46
C MET A 79 18.73 1.10 -6.46
N LEU A 80 19.87 1.75 -6.73
CA LEU A 80 19.97 3.21 -6.79
C LEU A 80 19.18 3.81 -7.95
N VAL A 81 19.19 3.18 -9.13
CA VAL A 81 18.35 3.58 -10.26
C VAL A 81 16.87 3.42 -9.90
N ARG A 82 16.49 2.29 -9.30
CA ARG A 82 15.11 2.05 -8.84
C ARG A 82 14.65 3.09 -7.82
N VAL A 83 15.44 3.34 -6.77
CA VAL A 83 15.13 4.36 -5.76
C VAL A 83 14.98 5.75 -6.40
N SER A 84 15.91 6.11 -7.29
CA SER A 84 15.86 7.41 -7.98
C SER A 84 14.59 7.55 -8.82
N MET A 85 14.20 6.49 -9.54
CA MET A 85 12.95 6.46 -10.32
C MET A 85 11.74 6.76 -9.43
N PHE A 86 11.62 6.08 -8.29
CA PHE A 86 10.49 6.31 -7.37
C PHE A 86 10.53 7.68 -6.68
N VAL A 87 11.71 8.20 -6.33
CA VAL A 87 11.84 9.57 -5.77
C VAL A 87 11.38 10.64 -6.77
N VAL A 88 11.66 10.45 -8.05
CA VAL A 88 11.18 11.34 -9.11
C VAL A 88 9.65 11.28 -9.21
N GLN A 89 9.06 10.10 -9.10
CA GLN A 89 7.62 9.84 -9.25
C GLN A 89 6.76 10.19 -8.03
N SER A 90 7.35 10.24 -6.84
CA SER A 90 6.68 10.71 -5.62
C SER A 90 6.07 12.11 -5.84
N PRO A 91 4.81 12.36 -5.43
CA PRO A 91 4.03 11.59 -4.43
C PRO A 91 3.32 10.35 -4.95
N MET A 92 3.17 10.22 -6.27
CA MET A 92 2.21 9.31 -6.85
C MET A 92 2.83 7.93 -7.07
N ILE A 93 3.38 7.37 -6.00
CA ILE A 93 3.91 6.02 -5.96
C ILE A 93 3.27 5.27 -4.82
N TRP A 94 3.06 3.98 -4.98
CA TRP A 94 2.54 3.16 -3.87
C TRP A 94 3.43 3.32 -2.65
N GLU A 95 2.86 3.53 -1.47
CA GLU A 95 3.65 3.77 -0.26
C GLU A 95 4.56 2.61 0.12
N SER A 96 4.17 1.39 -0.28
CA SER A 96 5.05 0.23 -0.16
C SER A 96 6.35 0.42 -0.94
N CYS A 97 6.37 1.26 -1.98
CA CYS A 97 7.57 1.65 -2.70
C CYS A 97 8.45 2.59 -1.87
N HIS A 98 7.89 3.52 -1.09
CA HIS A 98 8.66 4.35 -0.15
C HIS A 98 9.34 3.48 0.92
N TRP A 99 8.59 2.55 1.51
CA TRP A 99 9.14 1.56 2.44
C TRP A 99 10.20 0.65 1.78
N ALA A 100 9.92 0.16 0.56
CA ALA A 100 10.86 -0.65 -0.20
C ALA A 100 12.15 0.11 -0.53
N ASN A 101 12.06 1.40 -0.84
CA ASN A 101 13.22 2.29 -1.08
C ASN A 101 14.07 2.44 0.18
N ALA A 102 13.46 2.64 1.35
CA ALA A 102 14.18 2.75 2.61
C ALA A 102 15.01 1.47 2.89
N LEU A 103 14.40 0.31 2.66
CA LEU A 103 15.07 -0.98 2.78
C LEU A 103 16.20 -1.17 1.76
N GLU A 104 15.99 -0.76 0.51
CA GLU A 104 17.02 -0.84 -0.52
C GLU A 104 18.20 0.07 -0.22
N LEU A 105 17.95 1.30 0.21
CA LEU A 105 19.02 2.21 0.64
C LEU A 105 19.80 1.64 1.83
N ALA A 106 19.11 1.02 2.79
CA ALA A 106 19.76 0.30 3.89
C ALA A 106 20.65 -0.84 3.38
N CYS A 107 20.17 -1.64 2.42
CA CYS A 107 20.93 -2.71 1.77
C CYS A 107 22.12 -2.20 0.95
N VAL A 108 21.96 -1.08 0.22
CA VAL A 108 23.02 -0.47 -0.61
C VAL A 108 24.22 -0.09 0.25
N VAL A 109 24.00 0.50 1.43
CA VAL A 109 25.09 0.83 2.35
C VAL A 109 25.88 -0.43 2.73
N THR A 110 25.20 -1.53 3.04
CA THR A 110 25.89 -2.80 3.32
C THR A 110 26.60 -3.36 2.09
N LEU A 111 25.98 -3.30 0.92
CA LEU A 111 26.57 -3.74 -0.36
C LEU A 111 27.83 -2.96 -0.71
N LEU A 112 27.93 -1.69 -0.35
CA LEU A 112 29.11 -0.84 -0.59
C LEU A 112 30.21 -1.11 0.44
N LEU A 113 29.87 -1.25 1.72
CA LEU A 113 30.84 -1.33 2.82
C LEU A 113 31.34 -2.75 3.12
N CYS A 114 30.59 -3.80 2.78
CA CYS A 114 30.92 -5.18 3.13
C CYS A 114 31.42 -5.98 1.93
N PRO A 115 32.38 -6.92 2.11
CA PRO A 115 32.67 -7.91 1.09
C PRO A 115 31.40 -8.73 0.76
N ALA A 116 31.32 -9.29 -0.45
CA ALA A 116 30.16 -10.09 -0.89
C ALA A 116 29.83 -11.23 0.07
N THR A 117 30.86 -11.74 0.77
CA THR A 117 30.77 -12.80 1.76
C THR A 117 30.13 -12.38 3.08
N ALA A 118 29.83 -11.10 3.31
CA ALA A 118 29.26 -10.63 4.56
C ALA A 118 27.95 -9.84 4.39
N VAL A 119 27.54 -9.51 3.16
CA VAL A 119 26.40 -8.60 2.91
C VAL A 119 25.11 -9.11 3.54
N VAL A 120 24.75 -10.37 3.31
CA VAL A 120 23.47 -10.93 3.78
C VAL A 120 23.44 -10.98 5.30
N ASP A 121 24.53 -11.45 5.92
CA ASP A 121 24.63 -11.53 7.38
C ASP A 121 24.61 -10.17 8.07
N GLN A 122 25.25 -9.15 7.50
CA GLN A 122 25.24 -7.80 8.07
C GLN A 122 23.90 -7.07 7.86
N THR A 123 23.08 -7.52 6.92
CA THR A 123 21.82 -6.86 6.56
C THR A 123 20.59 -7.51 7.21
N LYS A 124 20.64 -8.84 7.45
CA LYS A 124 19.44 -9.62 7.75
C LYS A 124 18.65 -9.13 8.97
N ASP A 125 19.33 -8.75 10.04
CA ASP A 125 18.65 -8.31 11.27
C ASP A 125 18.04 -6.92 11.12
N LEU A 126 18.70 -6.03 10.36
CA LEU A 126 18.16 -4.71 10.05
C LEU A 126 16.87 -4.83 9.23
N VAL A 127 16.92 -5.56 8.10
CA VAL A 127 15.75 -5.76 7.23
C VAL A 127 14.63 -6.46 7.99
N ARG A 128 14.94 -7.50 8.77
CA ARG A 128 13.97 -8.19 9.62
C ARG A 128 13.33 -7.26 10.64
N THR A 129 14.09 -6.37 11.26
CA THR A 129 13.55 -5.38 12.21
C THR A 129 12.62 -4.40 11.49
N MET A 130 13.05 -3.85 10.35
CA MET A 130 12.27 -2.88 9.58
C MET A 130 10.95 -3.48 9.07
N ILE A 131 10.94 -4.70 8.50
CA ILE A 131 9.69 -5.36 8.07
C ILE A 131 8.80 -5.72 9.25
N SER A 132 9.38 -6.06 10.41
CA SER A 132 8.58 -6.40 11.57
C SER A 132 7.88 -5.18 12.17
N LEU A 133 8.58 -4.05 12.28
CA LEU A 133 8.00 -2.77 12.71
C LEU A 133 6.86 -2.35 11.79
N PHE A 134 7.03 -2.56 10.49
CA PHE A 134 6.01 -2.29 9.50
C PHE A 134 4.72 -3.11 9.76
N TYR A 135 4.83 -4.42 9.98
CA TYR A 135 3.66 -5.26 10.32
C TYR A 135 3.01 -4.91 11.66
N ILE A 136 3.82 -4.55 12.66
CA ILE A 136 3.30 -4.05 13.93
C ILE A 136 2.50 -2.77 13.69
N GLY A 137 3.03 -1.85 12.88
CA GLY A 137 2.32 -0.63 12.45
C GLY A 137 1.00 -0.92 11.75
N ALA A 138 1.01 -1.83 10.76
CA ALA A 138 -0.16 -2.20 9.96
C ALA A 138 -1.36 -2.61 10.82
N GLY A 139 -1.11 -3.46 11.82
CA GLY A 139 -2.15 -3.88 12.77
C GLY A 139 -2.43 -2.84 13.85
N PHE A 140 -1.41 -2.06 14.27
CA PHE A 140 -1.58 -1.03 15.29
C PHE A 140 -2.56 0.04 14.83
N TRP A 141 -2.40 0.60 13.63
CA TRP A 141 -3.25 1.68 13.13
C TRP A 141 -4.68 1.25 12.82
N LYS A 142 -4.93 -0.06 12.70
CA LYS A 142 -6.27 -0.66 12.62
C LYS A 142 -7.00 -0.71 13.97
N MET A 143 -6.34 -0.38 15.08
CA MET A 143 -6.99 -0.24 16.40
C MET A 143 -7.69 1.12 16.51
N ASN A 144 -8.69 1.34 15.65
CA ASN A 144 -9.51 2.54 15.59
C ASN A 144 -11.00 2.18 15.53
N THR A 145 -11.89 3.13 15.82
CA THR A 145 -13.34 2.89 15.93
C THR A 145 -13.94 2.37 14.63
N SER A 146 -13.62 3.00 13.50
CA SER A 146 -14.12 2.61 12.18
C SER A 146 -13.71 1.19 11.79
N PHE A 147 -12.43 0.83 11.93
CA PHE A 147 -11.97 -0.50 11.53
C PHE A 147 -12.50 -1.60 12.44
N LEU A 148 -12.65 -1.33 13.73
CA LEU A 148 -13.20 -2.27 14.71
C LEU A 148 -14.71 -2.45 14.60
N ASP A 149 -15.43 -1.53 13.96
CA ASP A 149 -16.83 -1.69 13.62
C ASP A 149 -16.97 -2.59 12.37
N PRO A 150 -17.42 -3.85 12.52
CA PRO A 150 -17.51 -4.75 11.39
C PRO A 150 -18.59 -4.34 10.38
N THR A 151 -19.42 -3.33 10.65
CA THR A 151 -20.45 -2.82 9.72
C THR A 151 -19.92 -1.82 8.69
N VAL A 152 -18.69 -1.32 8.87
CA VAL A 152 -18.03 -0.39 7.92
C VAL A 152 -16.58 -0.80 7.57
N SER A 153 -16.01 -1.77 8.27
CA SER A 153 -14.61 -2.18 8.13
C SER A 153 -14.28 -2.86 6.79
N CYS A 154 -13.19 -2.43 6.13
CA CYS A 154 -12.62 -3.18 5.00
C CYS A 154 -12.25 -4.62 5.37
N GLY A 155 -11.87 -4.91 6.63
CA GLY A 155 -11.59 -6.29 7.04
C GLY A 155 -12.77 -7.22 6.78
N THR A 156 -13.99 -6.72 7.05
CA THR A 156 -15.25 -7.42 6.76
C THR A 156 -15.44 -7.63 5.26
N ILE A 157 -15.19 -6.60 4.44
CA ILE A 157 -15.28 -6.71 2.97
C ILE A 157 -14.33 -7.77 2.44
N TYR A 158 -13.06 -7.77 2.86
CA TYR A 158 -12.07 -8.75 2.41
C TYR A 158 -12.47 -10.18 2.75
N ILE A 159 -12.96 -10.44 3.98
CA ILE A 159 -13.44 -11.77 4.36
C ILE A 159 -14.70 -12.14 3.57
N ALA A 160 -15.66 -11.24 3.40
CA ALA A 160 -16.85 -11.49 2.57
C ALA A 160 -16.46 -11.84 1.13
N SER A 161 -15.53 -11.10 0.54
CA SER A 161 -15.01 -11.32 -0.81
C SER A 161 -14.38 -12.70 -0.98
N LEU A 162 -13.59 -13.14 0.01
CA LEU A 162 -12.98 -14.49 0.01
C LEU A 162 -14.04 -15.59 0.19
N LEU A 163 -14.97 -15.43 1.13
CA LEU A 163 -16.02 -16.41 1.39
C LEU A 163 -16.96 -16.55 0.19
N ALA A 164 -17.47 -15.44 -0.36
CA ALA A 164 -18.37 -15.45 -1.51
C ALA A 164 -17.71 -16.03 -2.78
N THR A 165 -16.38 -15.94 -2.90
CA THR A 165 -15.66 -16.45 -4.08
C THR A 165 -15.26 -17.92 -3.95
N PHE A 166 -14.79 -18.33 -2.76
CA PHE A 166 -14.16 -19.64 -2.57
C PHE A 166 -14.97 -20.63 -1.73
N ALA A 167 -16.01 -20.18 -1.02
CA ALA A 167 -16.92 -21.06 -0.30
C ALA A 167 -18.22 -21.23 -1.13
N PRO A 168 -18.56 -22.45 -1.59
CA PRO A 168 -19.80 -22.71 -2.30
C PRO A 168 -21.03 -22.28 -1.50
N GLU A 169 -22.06 -21.78 -2.18
CA GLU A 169 -23.33 -21.43 -1.55
C GLU A 169 -23.90 -22.63 -0.77
N GLY A 170 -24.32 -22.37 0.47
CA GLY A 170 -24.86 -23.40 1.37
C GLY A 170 -23.83 -24.30 2.06
N LEU A 171 -22.53 -24.20 1.75
CA LEU A 171 -21.49 -24.98 2.41
C LEU A 171 -21.17 -24.48 3.82
N LEU A 172 -21.30 -23.17 4.06
CA LEU A 172 -21.08 -22.55 5.36
C LEU A 172 -22.42 -22.22 6.02
N PRO A 173 -22.66 -22.67 7.27
CA PRO A 173 -23.87 -22.29 7.98
C PRO A 173 -23.87 -20.78 8.29
N PRO A 174 -25.05 -20.12 8.30
CA PRO A 174 -25.13 -18.65 8.45
C PRO A 174 -24.40 -18.11 9.68
N TRP A 175 -24.47 -18.80 10.82
CA TRP A 175 -23.78 -18.38 12.04
C TRP A 175 -22.25 -18.32 11.89
N LEU A 176 -21.66 -19.15 11.03
CA LEU A 176 -20.22 -19.16 10.78
C LEU A 176 -19.82 -18.00 9.89
N VAL A 177 -20.65 -17.65 8.90
CA VAL A 177 -20.44 -16.46 8.06
C VAL A 177 -20.53 -15.21 8.94
N THR A 178 -21.58 -15.09 9.77
CA THR A 178 -21.72 -13.97 10.72
C THR A 178 -20.53 -13.88 11.68
N ALA A 179 -20.07 -15.00 12.23
CA ALA A 179 -18.90 -15.02 13.11
C ALA A 179 -17.62 -14.60 12.37
N ALA A 180 -17.40 -15.10 11.15
CA ALA A 180 -16.23 -14.74 10.35
C ALA A 180 -16.22 -13.23 10.04
N LEU A 181 -17.33 -12.68 9.54
CA LEU A 181 -17.47 -11.26 9.23
C LEU A 181 -17.34 -10.38 10.48
N GLY A 182 -18.03 -10.72 11.56
CA GLY A 182 -17.96 -9.95 12.82
C GLY A 182 -16.59 -9.99 13.50
N SER A 183 -15.81 -11.05 13.28
CA SER A 183 -14.45 -11.17 13.82
C SER A 183 -13.35 -10.65 12.89
N ALA A 184 -13.68 -10.31 11.64
CA ALA A 184 -12.71 -9.94 10.61
C ALA A 184 -11.78 -8.79 11.03
N PRO A 185 -12.25 -7.70 11.66
CA PRO A 185 -11.36 -6.65 12.18
C PRO A 185 -10.29 -7.18 13.14
N TRP A 186 -10.70 -7.97 14.12
CA TRP A 186 -9.79 -8.51 15.13
C TRP A 186 -8.83 -9.53 14.55
N MET A 187 -9.29 -10.37 13.62
CA MET A 187 -8.44 -11.31 12.91
C MET A 187 -7.30 -10.59 12.17
N THR A 188 -7.61 -9.48 11.50
CA THR A 188 -6.61 -8.68 10.78
C THR A 188 -5.60 -8.03 11.73
N ILE A 189 -6.09 -7.34 12.78
CA ILE A 189 -5.21 -6.68 13.78
C ILE A 189 -4.26 -7.70 14.43
N ILE A 190 -4.82 -8.81 14.93
CA ILE A 190 -4.03 -9.85 15.61
C ILE A 190 -3.07 -10.50 14.62
N GLY A 191 -3.52 -10.80 13.39
CA GLY A 191 -2.72 -11.41 12.35
C GLY A 191 -1.49 -10.57 11.99
N GLU A 192 -1.71 -9.30 11.64
CA GLU A 192 -0.63 -8.37 11.26
C GLU A 192 0.34 -8.11 12.41
N MET A 193 -0.15 -7.80 13.62
CA MET A 193 0.74 -7.58 14.77
C MET A 193 1.53 -8.85 15.12
N SER A 194 0.90 -10.02 15.06
CA SER A 194 1.56 -11.30 15.34
C SER A 194 2.69 -11.58 14.36
N ILE A 195 2.53 -11.27 13.06
CA ILE A 195 3.60 -11.40 12.08
C ILE A 195 4.83 -10.60 12.53
N GLY A 196 4.64 -9.31 12.84
CA GLY A 196 5.75 -8.45 13.24
C GLY A 196 6.42 -8.90 14.54
N VAL A 197 5.64 -9.23 15.58
CA VAL A 197 6.19 -9.73 16.85
C VAL A 197 6.98 -11.04 16.64
N LEU A 198 6.40 -12.01 15.94
CA LEU A 198 7.04 -13.32 15.70
C LEU A 198 8.32 -13.22 14.88
N LEU A 199 8.39 -12.27 13.93
CA LEU A 199 9.60 -12.02 13.15
C LEU A 199 10.72 -11.33 13.96
N LEU A 200 10.38 -10.49 14.95
CA LEU A 200 11.35 -9.88 15.86
C LEU A 200 11.95 -10.89 16.85
N LEU A 201 11.15 -11.85 17.32
CA LEU A 201 11.61 -12.81 18.31
C LEU A 201 12.89 -13.54 17.83
N PRO A 202 13.86 -13.78 18.73
CA PRO A 202 15.12 -14.43 18.35
C PRO A 202 14.95 -15.92 18.00
N SER A 203 13.84 -16.52 18.42
CA SER A 203 13.53 -17.94 18.24
C SER A 203 13.27 -18.27 16.77
N ARG A 204 14.09 -19.16 16.18
CA ARG A 204 13.91 -19.67 14.80
C ARG A 204 12.49 -20.22 14.55
N PRO A 205 11.91 -21.07 15.41
CA PRO A 205 10.51 -21.49 15.28
C PRO A 205 9.50 -20.35 15.22
N MET A 206 9.68 -19.31 16.04
CA MET A 206 8.77 -18.15 16.02
C MET A 206 8.90 -17.37 14.72
N ARG A 207 10.13 -17.16 14.21
CA ARG A 207 10.34 -16.51 12.91
C ARG A 207 9.72 -17.28 11.75
N ARG A 208 9.76 -18.62 11.79
CA ARG A 208 9.04 -19.46 10.82
C ARG A 208 7.53 -19.22 10.90
N ALA A 209 6.98 -19.18 12.11
CA ALA A 209 5.55 -18.89 12.30
C ALA A 209 5.19 -17.51 11.74
N GLY A 210 5.97 -16.47 12.04
CA GLY A 210 5.78 -15.13 11.48
C GLY A 210 5.86 -15.11 9.95
N PHE A 211 6.82 -15.83 9.36
CA PHE A 211 6.93 -15.98 7.91
C PHE A 211 5.72 -16.72 7.29
N VAL A 212 5.24 -17.79 7.92
CA VAL A 212 4.06 -18.54 7.46
C VAL A 212 2.82 -17.68 7.53
N LEU A 213 2.59 -16.96 8.64
CA LEU A 213 1.47 -16.04 8.77
C LEU A 213 1.53 -14.91 7.73
N SER A 214 2.72 -14.36 7.48
CA SER A 214 2.93 -13.36 6.43
C SER A 214 2.59 -13.90 5.05
N ASN A 215 3.03 -15.11 4.72
CA ASN A 215 2.71 -15.79 3.47
C ASN A 215 1.19 -16.00 3.33
N MET A 216 0.53 -16.49 4.38
CA MET A 216 -0.93 -16.68 4.39
C MET A 216 -1.70 -15.37 4.19
N LEU A 217 -1.33 -14.30 4.91
CA LEU A 217 -1.96 -12.99 4.80
C LEU A 217 -1.83 -12.44 3.38
N HIS A 218 -0.62 -12.40 2.83
CA HIS A 218 -0.39 -11.88 1.49
C HIS A 218 -0.99 -12.74 0.39
N TYR A 219 -1.07 -14.05 0.60
CA TYR A 219 -1.78 -14.92 -0.33
C TYR A 219 -3.29 -14.68 -0.28
N ALA A 220 -3.86 -14.50 0.91
CA ALA A 220 -5.28 -14.16 1.07
C ALA A 220 -5.62 -12.84 0.35
N ILE A 221 -4.84 -11.77 0.58
CA ILE A 221 -5.01 -10.48 -0.11
C ILE A 221 -4.86 -10.63 -1.63
N CYS A 222 -3.91 -11.45 -2.08
CA CYS A 222 -3.65 -11.69 -3.49
C CYS A 222 -4.80 -12.39 -4.23
N ILE A 223 -5.51 -13.30 -3.55
CA ILE A 223 -6.60 -14.07 -4.15
C ILE A 223 -7.97 -13.46 -3.88
N THR A 224 -8.08 -12.37 -3.12
CA THR A 224 -9.31 -11.59 -3.05
C THR A 224 -9.74 -11.21 -4.47
N PRO A 225 -11.02 -11.36 -4.84
CA PRO A 225 -11.50 -10.90 -6.14
C PRO A 225 -11.33 -9.38 -6.29
N HIS A 226 -11.29 -8.92 -7.54
CA HIS A 226 -11.41 -7.50 -7.89
C HIS A 226 -12.63 -6.85 -7.19
N PRO A 227 -12.52 -5.59 -6.71
CA PRO A 227 -11.38 -4.68 -6.86
C PRO A 227 -10.24 -4.84 -5.84
N ASN A 228 -10.39 -5.74 -4.87
CA ASN A 228 -9.58 -5.73 -3.64
C ASN A 228 -8.29 -6.56 -3.72
N ALA A 229 -7.96 -7.04 -4.91
CA ALA A 229 -6.76 -7.85 -5.15
C ALA A 229 -5.50 -6.96 -5.18
N VAL A 230 -4.62 -7.07 -4.17
CA VAL A 230 -3.35 -6.32 -4.13
C VAL A 230 -2.13 -7.26 -4.15
N PRO A 231 -1.92 -8.03 -5.24
CA PRO A 231 -0.95 -9.11 -5.24
C PRO A 231 0.51 -8.63 -5.24
N LEU A 232 0.79 -7.44 -5.79
CA LEU A 232 2.15 -6.93 -5.95
C LEU A 232 2.81 -6.55 -4.63
N PHE A 233 2.02 -6.14 -3.63
CA PHE A 233 2.57 -5.85 -2.31
C PHE A 233 3.14 -7.10 -1.63
N GLY A 234 2.48 -8.25 -1.79
CA GLY A 234 3.02 -9.55 -1.35
C GLY A 234 4.33 -9.91 -2.06
N VAL A 235 4.40 -9.68 -3.37
CA VAL A 235 5.60 -9.91 -4.18
C VAL A 235 6.77 -9.05 -3.68
N PHE A 236 6.53 -7.77 -3.36
CA PHE A 236 7.51 -6.89 -2.73
C PHE A 236 8.04 -7.49 -1.42
N CYS A 237 7.14 -7.95 -0.55
CA CYS A 237 7.49 -8.47 0.77
C CYS A 237 8.43 -9.68 0.69
N TYR A 238 8.30 -10.56 -0.31
CA TYR A 238 9.11 -11.78 -0.41
C TYR A 238 10.61 -11.55 -0.51
N THR A 239 11.03 -10.54 -1.25
CA THR A 239 12.46 -10.18 -1.33
C THR A 239 13.03 -9.78 0.03
N ARG A 240 12.21 -9.21 0.91
CA ARG A 240 12.60 -8.80 2.26
C ARG A 240 12.51 -9.98 3.23
N LEU A 241 11.49 -10.84 3.07
CA LEU A 241 11.35 -12.09 3.82
C LEU A 241 12.46 -13.11 3.53
N PHE A 242 13.21 -12.95 2.42
CA PHE A 242 14.45 -13.69 2.16
C PHE A 242 15.37 -13.70 3.39
N PHE A 243 15.53 -12.54 4.04
CA PHE A 243 16.45 -12.35 5.16
C PHE A 243 16.01 -13.06 6.45
N VAL A 244 14.81 -13.62 6.51
CA VAL A 244 14.34 -14.40 7.67
C VAL A 244 15.00 -15.79 7.69
N MET A 245 15.18 -16.40 6.53
CA MET A 245 15.74 -17.75 6.34
C MET A 245 16.59 -17.82 5.04
N PRO A 246 17.67 -17.04 4.93
CA PRO A 246 18.39 -16.84 3.67
C PRO A 246 18.95 -18.15 3.11
N GLU A 247 19.45 -19.05 3.96
CA GLU A 247 20.01 -20.33 3.55
C GLU A 247 18.95 -21.21 2.87
N ALA A 248 17.77 -21.32 3.49
CA ALA A 248 16.67 -22.12 2.95
C ALA A 248 16.12 -21.54 1.65
N TRP A 249 16.05 -20.21 1.52
CA TRP A 249 15.70 -19.54 0.26
C TRP A 249 16.69 -19.86 -0.85
N THR A 250 17.99 -19.77 -0.59
CA THR A 250 19.02 -20.09 -1.58
C THR A 250 18.91 -21.53 -2.08
N VAL A 251 18.69 -22.48 -1.19
CA VAL A 251 18.47 -23.89 -1.57
C VAL A 251 17.17 -24.05 -2.37
N ALA A 252 16.06 -23.48 -1.90
CA ALA A 252 14.77 -23.59 -2.59
C ALA A 252 14.82 -23.00 -4.01
N LEU A 253 15.44 -21.83 -4.18
CA LEU A 253 15.60 -21.20 -5.49
C LEU A 253 16.51 -22.02 -6.42
N ALA A 254 17.57 -22.64 -5.90
CA ALA A 254 18.40 -23.55 -6.67
C ALA A 254 17.63 -24.81 -7.12
N GLU A 255 16.73 -25.33 -6.28
CA GLU A 255 15.82 -26.44 -6.63
C GLU A 255 14.83 -26.03 -7.72
N VAL A 256 14.38 -24.77 -7.77
CA VAL A 256 13.45 -24.26 -8.81
C VAL A 256 14.17 -24.10 -10.15
N VAL A 257 15.40 -23.59 -10.16
CA VAL A 257 16.13 -23.27 -11.41
C VAL A 257 16.84 -24.49 -12.01
N SER A 258 17.26 -25.46 -11.21
CA SER A 258 17.95 -26.66 -11.73
C SER A 258 17.04 -27.51 -12.63
N ALA A 259 17.57 -28.39 -13.47
CA ALA A 259 16.73 -29.41 -14.11
C ALA A 259 16.07 -30.30 -13.02
N PRO A 260 14.80 -30.70 -13.15
CA PRO A 260 14.15 -31.52 -12.14
C PRO A 260 14.91 -32.84 -12.01
N ARG A 261 15.65 -33.01 -10.90
CA ARG A 261 16.42 -34.23 -10.62
C ARG A 261 15.57 -35.31 -9.97
N THR A 262 14.34 -34.98 -9.58
CA THR A 262 13.40 -35.84 -8.87
C THR A 262 11.98 -35.66 -9.42
N SER A 263 11.17 -36.71 -9.37
CA SER A 263 9.74 -36.67 -9.73
C SER A 263 8.96 -35.69 -8.84
N SER A 264 9.31 -35.59 -7.56
CA SER A 264 8.74 -34.61 -6.64
C SER A 264 9.04 -33.17 -7.04
N GLY A 265 10.23 -32.90 -7.58
CA GLY A 265 10.60 -31.57 -8.07
C GLY A 265 9.83 -31.19 -9.33
N LEU A 266 9.61 -32.14 -10.25
CA LEU A 266 8.76 -31.94 -11.42
C LEU A 266 7.29 -31.71 -11.01
N ALA A 267 6.75 -32.55 -10.13
CA ALA A 267 5.38 -32.44 -9.63
C ALA A 267 5.12 -31.09 -8.94
N PHE A 268 6.06 -30.61 -8.12
CA PHE A 268 5.99 -29.28 -7.52
C PHE A 268 5.87 -28.19 -8.58
N ARG A 269 6.69 -28.20 -9.63
CA ARG A 269 6.63 -27.18 -10.68
C ARG A 269 5.32 -27.20 -11.46
N VAL A 270 4.86 -28.39 -11.83
CA VAL A 270 3.58 -28.56 -12.53
C VAL A 270 2.43 -28.05 -11.67
N ALA A 271 2.41 -28.41 -10.38
CA ALA A 271 1.42 -27.93 -9.42
C ALA A 271 1.49 -26.41 -9.25
N SER A 272 2.69 -25.82 -9.15
CA SER A 272 2.86 -24.37 -9.04
C SER A 272 2.34 -23.63 -10.26
N VAL A 273 2.63 -24.11 -11.47
CA VAL A 273 2.12 -23.50 -12.72
C VAL A 273 0.61 -23.65 -12.80
N ALA A 274 0.06 -24.83 -12.49
CA ALA A 274 -1.38 -25.07 -12.51
C ALA A 274 -2.12 -24.19 -11.49
N LEU A 275 -1.62 -24.09 -10.26
CA LEU A 275 -2.21 -23.24 -9.20
C LEU A 275 -2.10 -21.75 -9.55
N ALA A 276 -0.99 -21.32 -10.15
CA ALA A 276 -0.80 -19.95 -10.60
C ALA A 276 -1.80 -19.59 -11.71
N ALA A 277 -1.96 -20.47 -12.71
CA ALA A 277 -2.92 -20.30 -13.79
C ALA A 277 -4.37 -20.30 -13.27
N TRP A 278 -4.69 -21.22 -12.36
CA TRP A 278 -6.01 -21.31 -11.75
C TRP A 278 -6.34 -20.07 -10.90
N SER A 279 -5.40 -19.61 -10.05
CA SER A 279 -5.58 -18.39 -9.24
C SER A 279 -5.86 -17.20 -10.14
N ALA A 280 -5.02 -16.98 -11.17
CA ALA A 280 -5.23 -15.89 -12.12
C ALA A 280 -6.59 -15.96 -12.83
N SER A 281 -7.08 -17.16 -13.16
CA SER A 281 -8.37 -17.33 -13.85
C SER A 281 -9.59 -16.99 -12.99
N LEU A 282 -9.49 -17.10 -11.66
CA LEU A 282 -10.62 -16.85 -10.75
C LEU A 282 -10.72 -15.38 -10.31
N THR A 283 -9.56 -14.71 -10.26
CA THR A 283 -9.41 -13.42 -9.57
C THR A 283 -9.05 -12.27 -10.51
N SER A 284 -8.69 -12.56 -11.77
CA SER A 284 -8.54 -11.51 -12.80
C SER A 284 -9.87 -11.27 -13.50
N ASP A 285 -10.16 -10.02 -13.87
CA ASP A 285 -11.36 -9.72 -14.64
C ASP A 285 -11.26 -10.25 -16.08
N PRO A 286 -12.34 -10.86 -16.61
CA PRO A 286 -12.40 -11.27 -18.00
C PRO A 286 -12.20 -10.06 -18.94
N GLY A 287 -11.13 -10.08 -19.74
CA GLY A 287 -10.93 -9.12 -20.85
C GLY A 287 -10.01 -7.93 -20.57
N ILE A 288 -9.47 -7.77 -19.36
CA ILE A 288 -8.72 -6.55 -18.98
C ILE A 288 -7.19 -6.73 -18.90
N VAL A 289 -6.66 -7.97 -18.90
CA VAL A 289 -5.23 -8.41 -18.86
C VAL A 289 -4.95 -9.25 -17.61
N ILE A 290 -4.11 -10.29 -17.76
CA ILE A 290 -3.70 -11.15 -16.63
C ILE A 290 -2.90 -10.30 -15.62
N ASN A 291 -3.38 -10.22 -14.38
CA ASN A 291 -2.61 -9.65 -13.28
C ASN A 291 -1.45 -10.59 -12.91
N TRP A 292 -0.27 -10.35 -13.50
CA TRP A 292 0.94 -11.15 -13.29
C TRP A 292 1.41 -11.20 -11.83
N GLY A 293 0.96 -10.26 -10.99
CA GLY A 293 1.18 -10.33 -9.55
C GLY A 293 0.60 -11.61 -8.94
N ILE A 294 -0.55 -12.08 -9.41
CA ILE A 294 -1.26 -13.23 -8.82
C ILE A 294 -0.50 -14.54 -9.08
N PRO A 295 -0.12 -14.89 -10.33
CA PRO A 295 0.78 -16.00 -10.60
C PRO A 295 2.10 -15.92 -9.81
N ALA A 296 2.73 -14.74 -9.80
CA ALA A 296 4.02 -14.56 -9.14
C ALA A 296 3.93 -14.77 -7.63
N GLN A 297 2.94 -14.17 -6.98
CA GLN A 297 2.68 -14.35 -5.55
C GLN A 297 2.39 -15.82 -5.24
N THR A 298 1.54 -16.48 -6.03
CA THR A 298 1.24 -17.92 -5.85
C THR A 298 2.51 -18.78 -5.91
N ILE A 299 3.37 -18.55 -6.90
CA ILE A 299 4.65 -19.26 -7.02
C ILE A 299 5.56 -18.97 -5.82
N LEU A 300 5.67 -17.71 -5.40
CA LEU A 300 6.47 -17.31 -4.25
C LEU A 300 5.94 -17.92 -2.94
N CYS A 301 4.63 -18.06 -2.77
CA CYS A 301 4.01 -18.75 -1.63
C CYS A 301 4.41 -20.23 -1.56
N LEU A 302 4.42 -20.92 -2.71
CA LEU A 302 4.83 -22.32 -2.81
C LEU A 302 6.33 -22.49 -2.56
N ILE A 303 7.15 -21.58 -3.08
CA ILE A 303 8.59 -21.55 -2.76
C ILE A 303 8.78 -21.26 -1.27
N GLY A 304 8.03 -20.32 -0.68
CA GLY A 304 8.07 -19.99 0.73
C GLY A 304 7.70 -21.18 1.62
N ALA A 305 6.69 -21.96 1.25
CA ALA A 305 6.36 -23.21 1.94
C ALA A 305 7.53 -24.21 1.89
N ARG A 306 8.20 -24.32 0.73
CA ARG A 306 9.40 -25.14 0.58
C ARG A 306 10.56 -24.64 1.44
N VAL A 307 10.75 -23.32 1.56
CA VAL A 307 11.76 -22.69 2.43
C VAL A 307 11.55 -23.08 3.89
N VAL A 308 10.32 -23.01 4.39
CA VAL A 308 9.99 -23.41 5.78
C VAL A 308 10.36 -24.87 6.02
N LEU A 309 10.00 -25.77 5.10
CA LEU A 309 10.32 -27.19 5.21
C LEU A 309 11.82 -27.47 5.19
N LEU A 310 12.58 -26.77 4.34
CA LEU A 310 14.03 -26.88 4.28
C LEU A 310 14.69 -26.37 5.56
N ASP A 311 14.25 -25.21 6.07
CA ASP A 311 14.77 -24.66 7.32
C ASP A 311 14.46 -25.58 8.51
N MET A 312 13.26 -26.17 8.58
CA MET A 312 12.91 -27.15 9.61
C MET A 312 13.83 -28.39 9.60
N ARG A 313 14.24 -28.86 8.43
CA ARG A 313 15.06 -30.07 8.27
C ARG A 313 16.55 -29.83 8.47
N HIS A 314 17.05 -28.66 8.10
CA HIS A 314 18.49 -28.41 7.97
C HIS A 314 19.04 -27.31 8.87
N ALA A 315 18.21 -26.55 9.59
CA ALA A 315 18.67 -25.44 10.42
C ALA A 315 19.69 -25.83 11.50
N ALA A 316 19.58 -27.03 12.10
CA ALA A 316 20.54 -27.50 13.09
C ALA A 316 21.93 -27.69 12.45
N ALA A 317 21.99 -28.40 11.32
CA ALA A 317 23.22 -28.61 10.56
C ALA A 317 23.82 -27.29 10.06
N TRP A 318 22.98 -26.32 9.66
CA TRP A 318 23.47 -25.00 9.25
C TRP A 318 23.98 -24.16 10.42
N ALA A 319 23.33 -24.24 11.59
CA ALA A 319 23.81 -23.57 12.80
C ALA A 319 25.14 -24.15 13.30
N GLU A 320 25.31 -25.48 13.22
CA GLU A 320 26.54 -26.19 13.59
C GLU A 320 27.72 -25.85 12.67
N ALA A 321 27.46 -25.59 11.38
CA ALA A 321 28.48 -25.13 10.45
C ALA A 321 29.07 -23.75 10.83
N GLY A 322 28.45 -23.05 11.78
CA GLY A 322 28.87 -21.74 12.28
C GLY A 322 28.58 -20.61 11.28
N PRO A 323 28.74 -19.34 11.70
CA PRO A 323 28.63 -18.20 10.78
C PRO A 323 29.68 -18.34 9.68
N ILE A 324 29.23 -18.48 8.42
CA ILE A 324 30.13 -18.58 7.28
C ILE A 324 30.80 -17.22 7.07
N GLY A 325 32.08 -17.14 7.41
CA GLY A 325 32.92 -16.02 7.06
C GLY A 325 32.46 -14.71 7.69
N LEU A 326 32.70 -14.55 8.99
CA LEU A 326 32.91 -13.22 9.57
C LEU A 326 34.22 -12.65 9.00
N GLY A 327 34.20 -12.24 7.72
CA GLY A 327 35.16 -11.26 7.27
C GLY A 327 34.98 -10.07 8.20
N ALA A 328 35.92 -9.86 9.11
CA ALA A 328 35.79 -8.86 10.15
C ALA A 328 35.56 -7.50 9.48
N VAL A 329 34.32 -7.03 9.47
CA VAL A 329 34.05 -5.64 9.13
C VAL A 329 34.48 -4.82 10.34
N GLY A 330 35.78 -4.53 10.39
CA GLY A 330 36.43 -3.80 11.46
C GLY A 330 36.44 -2.29 11.22
N GLY A 331 36.92 -1.55 12.22
CA GLY A 331 37.22 -0.13 12.10
C GLY A 331 36.02 0.75 11.72
N LEU A 332 36.23 1.63 10.74
CA LEU A 332 35.25 2.63 10.31
C LEU A 332 33.99 2.00 9.71
N ALA A 333 34.12 0.96 8.88
CA ALA A 333 32.98 0.30 8.25
C ALA A 333 32.00 -0.27 9.28
N SER A 334 32.51 -0.87 10.38
CA SER A 334 31.68 -1.36 11.49
C SER A 334 30.85 -0.25 12.14
N ARG A 335 31.47 0.92 12.35
CA ARG A 335 30.81 2.08 12.95
C ARG A 335 29.75 2.66 12.01
N LEU A 336 30.06 2.75 10.72
CA LEU A 336 29.13 3.21 9.69
C LEU A 336 27.94 2.27 9.55
N LEU A 337 28.14 0.95 9.58
CA LEU A 337 27.03 -0.02 9.56
C LEU A 337 26.12 0.09 10.78
N ARG A 338 26.69 0.28 11.99
CA ARG A 338 25.89 0.53 13.19
C ARG A 338 25.10 1.82 13.11
N ALA A 339 25.74 2.91 12.64
CA ALA A 339 25.07 4.19 12.45
C ALA A 339 23.94 4.08 11.40
N ASN A 340 24.19 3.39 10.29
CA ASN A 340 23.20 3.08 9.26
C ASN A 340 22.01 2.29 9.83
N GLY A 341 22.29 1.23 10.60
CA GLY A 341 21.25 0.44 11.25
C GLY A 341 20.40 1.27 12.22
N ALA A 342 21.03 2.07 13.08
CA ALA A 342 20.32 2.95 14.01
C ALA A 342 19.49 4.00 13.27
N PHE A 343 20.05 4.64 12.24
CA PHE A 343 19.35 5.62 11.42
C PHE A 343 18.09 5.01 10.79
N TRP A 344 18.20 3.86 10.12
CA TRP A 344 17.05 3.26 9.42
C TRP A 344 15.99 2.72 10.37
N VAL A 345 16.36 2.20 11.55
CA VAL A 345 15.38 1.81 12.56
C VAL A 345 14.60 3.03 13.06
N LEU A 346 15.29 4.14 13.35
CA LEU A 346 14.63 5.38 13.78
C LEU A 346 13.77 5.99 12.66
N ALA A 347 14.26 5.97 11.41
CA ALA A 347 13.52 6.47 10.26
C ALA A 347 12.24 5.64 10.02
N VAL A 348 12.31 4.31 10.15
CA VAL A 348 11.14 3.44 10.05
C VAL A 348 10.19 3.64 11.23
N LEU A 349 10.68 3.80 12.46
CA LEU A 349 9.81 4.12 13.60
C LEU A 349 9.08 5.46 13.40
N PHE A 350 9.78 6.47 12.89
CA PHE A 350 9.17 7.74 12.54
C PHE A 350 8.15 7.57 11.42
N TYR A 351 8.48 6.88 10.33
CA TYR A 351 7.56 6.63 9.23
C TYR A 351 6.30 5.87 9.68
N VAL A 352 6.48 4.78 10.44
CA VAL A 352 5.38 3.93 10.90
C VAL A 352 4.51 4.64 11.92
N PHE A 353 5.09 5.35 12.89
CA PHE A 353 4.32 5.89 14.03
C PHE A 353 4.24 7.41 14.03
N GLY A 354 5.38 8.07 13.81
CA GLY A 354 5.49 9.53 13.88
C GLY A 354 4.76 10.25 12.75
N ALA A 355 4.91 9.81 11.50
CA ALA A 355 4.32 10.47 10.34
C ALA A 355 2.79 10.47 10.41
N GLN A 356 2.19 9.33 10.79
CA GLN A 356 0.75 9.20 11.00
C GLN A 356 0.26 10.06 12.17
N THR A 357 0.97 10.00 13.31
CA THR A 357 0.64 10.82 14.49
C THR A 357 0.63 12.32 14.14
N LEU A 358 1.56 12.76 13.30
CA LEU A 358 1.65 14.13 12.83
C LEU A 358 0.61 14.48 11.74
N GLY A 359 -0.07 13.49 11.13
CA GLY A 359 -0.98 13.67 9.99
C GLY A 359 -0.26 14.06 8.70
N LEU A 360 0.97 13.58 8.52
CA LEU A 360 1.80 13.85 7.34
C LEU A 360 1.49 12.89 6.18
N MET A 361 0.81 11.78 6.44
CA MET A 361 0.66 10.68 5.48
C MET A 361 -0.69 10.00 5.62
N ASP A 362 -1.59 10.23 4.66
CA ASP A 362 -2.87 9.51 4.58
C ASP A 362 -2.72 8.22 3.77
N ILE A 363 -2.01 8.33 2.65
CA ILE A 363 -1.46 7.16 1.98
C ILE A 363 -0.30 6.69 2.86
N SER A 364 -0.46 5.54 3.52
CA SER A 364 0.65 4.92 4.26
C SER A 364 0.56 3.42 4.17
N ALA A 365 1.67 2.80 3.77
CA ALA A 365 1.75 1.35 3.71
C ALA A 365 1.68 0.72 5.11
N THR A 366 1.85 1.52 6.17
CA THR A 366 1.76 1.09 7.56
C THR A 366 0.36 1.23 8.16
N SER A 367 -0.62 1.73 7.42
CA SER A 367 -2.03 1.78 7.83
C SER A 367 -2.97 1.33 6.70
N PRO A 368 -2.63 0.27 5.94
CA PRO A 368 -3.40 -0.09 4.74
C PRO A 368 -4.80 -0.55 5.15
N PHE A 369 -5.82 -0.08 4.43
CA PHE A 369 -7.23 -0.42 4.68
C PHE A 369 -7.68 -0.14 6.13
N SER A 370 -7.02 0.77 6.84
CA SER A 370 -7.26 0.96 8.27
C SER A 370 -8.39 1.93 8.57
N HIS A 371 -8.84 2.76 7.62
CA HIS A 371 -9.80 3.87 7.88
C HIS A 371 -9.34 4.81 8.98
N ILE A 372 -8.03 4.90 9.19
CA ILE A 372 -7.45 5.84 10.12
C ILE A 372 -7.75 7.26 9.63
N ARG A 373 -8.20 8.11 10.54
CA ARG A 373 -8.50 9.51 10.25
C ARG A 373 -7.26 10.35 10.45
N GLU A 374 -6.70 10.91 9.38
CA GLU A 374 -5.52 11.79 9.40
C GLU A 374 -5.84 13.29 9.36
N HIS A 375 -7.11 13.63 9.15
CA HIS A 375 -7.63 15.00 9.16
C HIS A 375 -9.07 15.03 9.68
N GLY A 376 -9.49 16.16 10.25
CA GLY A 376 -10.81 16.27 10.86
C GLY A 376 -10.94 15.55 12.20
N GLY A 377 -9.82 15.26 12.86
CA GLY A 377 -9.77 14.57 14.16
C GLY A 377 -9.06 13.21 14.09
N SER A 378 -9.20 12.42 15.15
CA SER A 378 -8.64 11.06 15.24
C SER A 378 -9.71 10.08 15.67
N ASN A 379 -9.73 8.90 15.06
CA ASN A 379 -10.58 7.78 15.46
C ASN A 379 -9.77 6.62 16.08
N HIS A 380 -8.46 6.79 16.26
CA HIS A 380 -7.60 5.76 16.80
C HIS A 380 -7.67 5.70 18.33
N LEU A 381 -7.65 4.49 18.90
CA LEU A 381 -7.96 4.29 20.31
C LEU A 381 -6.82 4.67 21.26
N LEU A 382 -5.56 4.70 20.79
CA LEU A 382 -4.39 4.88 21.66
C LEU A 382 -3.53 6.10 21.31
N MET A 383 -3.18 6.29 20.04
CA MET A 383 -2.43 7.46 19.55
C MET A 383 -3.33 8.43 18.78
N PRO A 384 -3.16 9.75 18.98
CA PRO A 384 -3.81 10.76 18.16
C PRO A 384 -3.16 10.80 16.77
N THR A 385 -3.90 11.37 15.84
CA THR A 385 -3.46 11.67 14.47
C THR A 385 -3.64 13.17 14.23
N SER A 386 -3.16 13.70 13.10
CA SER A 386 -3.33 15.12 12.69
C SER A 386 -2.70 16.16 13.63
N LEU A 387 -1.74 15.79 14.49
CA LEU A 387 -1.20 16.72 15.50
C LEU A 387 -0.60 18.00 14.91
N LEU A 388 0.02 17.93 13.72
CA LEU A 388 0.61 19.10 13.09
C LEU A 388 -0.45 20.08 12.59
N GLN A 389 -1.58 19.57 12.07
CA GLN A 389 -2.72 20.38 11.65
C GLN A 389 -3.37 21.08 12.86
N GLN A 390 -3.53 20.36 13.97
CA GLN A 390 -4.06 20.91 15.22
C GLN A 390 -3.15 21.99 15.80
N TRP A 391 -1.84 21.77 15.75
CA TRP A 391 -0.86 22.73 16.23
C TRP A 391 -0.88 24.03 15.41
N GLU A 392 -0.82 23.94 14.08
CA GLU A 392 -0.93 25.11 13.18
C GLU A 392 -2.25 25.88 13.43
N TRP A 393 -3.38 25.16 13.50
CA TRP A 393 -4.67 25.77 13.77
C TRP A 393 -4.70 26.54 15.10
N SER A 394 -4.10 25.97 16.16
CA SER A 394 -4.03 26.63 17.48
C SER A 394 -3.22 27.93 17.48
N ARG A 395 -2.34 28.11 16.48
CA ARG A 395 -1.54 29.32 16.29
C ARG A 395 -2.20 30.35 15.38
N GLY A 396 -3.37 30.03 14.82
CA GLY A 396 -4.04 30.86 13.82
C GLY A 396 -3.25 30.94 12.50
N THR A 397 -2.43 29.93 12.21
CA THR A 397 -1.69 29.83 10.95
C THR A 397 -2.43 28.90 9.98
N ASP A 398 -2.23 29.13 8.67
CA ASP A 398 -2.95 28.46 7.59
C ASP A 398 -2.07 27.50 6.78
N GLY A 399 -1.00 26.96 7.38
CA GLY A 399 -0.03 26.11 6.68
C GLY A 399 -0.65 24.88 5.98
N PHE A 400 -1.80 24.40 6.47
CA PHE A 400 -2.60 23.32 5.88
C PHE A 400 -3.81 23.80 5.07
N GLY A 401 -3.83 25.08 4.69
CA GLY A 401 -4.89 25.67 3.88
C GLY A 401 -6.21 25.80 4.63
N GLY A 402 -6.21 26.41 5.82
CA GLY A 402 -7.46 26.87 6.44
C GLY A 402 -8.41 25.80 7.02
N GLY A 403 -7.96 24.56 7.18
CA GLY A 403 -8.68 23.52 7.92
C GLY A 403 -9.29 22.41 7.05
N VAL A 404 -10.49 21.94 7.40
CA VAL A 404 -11.18 20.85 6.68
C VAL A 404 -12.42 21.40 5.97
N VAL A 405 -12.61 20.96 4.73
CA VAL A 405 -13.78 21.30 3.90
C VAL A 405 -14.61 20.06 3.62
N ARG A 406 -15.92 20.24 3.48
CA ARG A 406 -16.87 19.21 3.03
C ARG A 406 -17.35 19.56 1.63
N ILE A 407 -16.99 18.74 0.64
CA ILE A 407 -17.48 18.90 -0.74
C ILE A 407 -18.90 18.38 -0.80
N THR A 408 -19.83 19.25 -1.19
CA THR A 408 -21.27 18.95 -1.21
C THR A 408 -21.81 18.77 -2.63
N SER A 409 -21.12 19.29 -3.63
CA SER A 409 -21.44 19.09 -5.05
C SER A 409 -20.22 19.36 -5.92
N CYS A 410 -20.04 18.57 -6.98
CA CYS A 410 -19.03 18.81 -8.00
C CYS A 410 -19.53 18.33 -9.36
N SER A 411 -19.44 19.20 -10.37
CA SER A 411 -19.77 18.85 -11.76
C SER A 411 -18.56 18.53 -12.62
N SER A 412 -17.34 18.50 -12.05
CA SER A 412 -16.14 18.14 -12.81
C SER A 412 -16.07 16.63 -12.98
N ASP A 413 -16.09 16.18 -14.22
CA ASP A 413 -15.84 14.79 -14.61
C ASP A 413 -14.46 14.35 -14.14
N TYR A 414 -13.46 15.25 -14.20
CA TYR A 414 -12.11 14.98 -13.72
C TYR A 414 -12.09 14.67 -12.22
N LEU A 415 -12.70 15.53 -11.40
CA LEU A 415 -12.70 15.35 -9.95
C LEU A 415 -13.57 14.17 -9.52
N ASN A 416 -14.75 14.00 -10.14
CA ASN A 416 -15.66 12.90 -9.82
C ASN A 416 -15.09 11.52 -10.17
N ALA A 417 -14.17 11.42 -11.13
CA ALA A 417 -13.44 10.19 -11.42
C ALA A 417 -12.41 9.81 -10.33
N LEU A 418 -12.00 10.77 -9.48
CA LEU A 418 -10.96 10.58 -8.47
C LEU A 418 -11.49 10.65 -7.03
N TYR A 419 -12.59 11.37 -6.81
CA TYR A 419 -13.10 11.68 -5.48
C TYR A 419 -14.62 11.46 -5.39
N PRO A 420 -15.12 10.77 -4.34
CA PRO A 420 -14.36 10.03 -3.33
C PRO A 420 -13.86 8.66 -3.82
N CYS A 421 -13.98 8.37 -5.12
CA CYS A 421 -13.67 7.06 -5.71
C CYS A 421 -14.53 5.93 -5.12
N ASN A 422 -15.84 5.99 -5.34
CA ASN A 422 -16.72 4.91 -4.91
C ASN A 422 -16.65 3.74 -5.90
N VAL A 423 -16.13 2.59 -5.45
CA VAL A 423 -16.02 1.35 -6.26
C VAL A 423 -17.01 0.27 -5.83
N THR A 424 -18.01 0.63 -5.01
CA THR A 424 -19.06 -0.29 -4.53
C THR A 424 -19.72 -1.09 -5.65
N ASP A 425 -19.88 -0.47 -6.83
CA ASP A 425 -20.53 -1.11 -7.97
C ASP A 425 -19.67 -2.22 -8.62
N GLU A 426 -18.35 -2.17 -8.43
CA GLU A 426 -17.38 -3.16 -8.92
C GLU A 426 -17.37 -4.45 -8.08
N LEU A 427 -17.87 -4.39 -6.84
CA LEU A 427 -18.07 -5.59 -6.02
C LEU A 427 -19.09 -6.53 -6.67
N ARG A 428 -18.75 -7.81 -6.73
CA ARG A 428 -19.66 -8.85 -7.25
C ARG A 428 -20.96 -8.87 -6.44
N PRO A 429 -22.14 -9.10 -7.08
CA PRO A 429 -23.43 -9.06 -6.38
C PRO A 429 -23.49 -9.93 -5.12
N GLY A 430 -22.99 -11.17 -5.17
CA GLY A 430 -22.98 -12.06 -4.01
C GLY A 430 -22.14 -11.57 -2.82
N ILE A 431 -21.12 -10.73 -3.06
CA ILE A 431 -20.34 -10.09 -1.99
C ILE A 431 -21.19 -9.01 -1.32
N ARG A 432 -21.85 -8.14 -2.11
CA ARG A 432 -22.75 -7.10 -1.59
C ARG A 432 -23.92 -7.70 -0.81
N ASP A 433 -24.55 -8.74 -1.35
CA ASP A 433 -25.66 -9.42 -0.69
C ASP A 433 -25.22 -10.01 0.66
N MET A 434 -24.04 -10.64 0.70
CA MET A 434 -23.47 -11.16 1.95
C MET A 434 -23.20 -10.03 2.97
N LEU A 435 -22.59 -8.93 2.54
CA LEU A 435 -22.31 -7.77 3.39
C LEU A 435 -23.59 -7.17 3.96
N HIS A 436 -24.60 -6.91 3.12
CA HIS A 436 -25.88 -6.36 3.57
C HIS A 436 -26.63 -7.33 4.49
N SER A 437 -26.60 -8.63 4.22
CA SER A 437 -27.22 -9.64 5.08
C SER A 437 -26.61 -9.70 6.48
N PHE A 438 -25.33 -9.36 6.61
CA PHE A 438 -24.63 -9.25 7.88
C PHE A 438 -24.91 -7.93 8.61
N GLY A 439 -25.30 -6.89 7.89
CA GLY A 439 -25.49 -5.52 8.41
C GLY A 439 -24.33 -4.57 8.10
N HIS A 440 -23.42 -4.95 7.19
CA HIS A 440 -22.41 -4.03 6.66
C HIS A 440 -23.07 -3.08 5.64
N ILE A 441 -22.60 -1.83 5.59
CA ILE A 441 -23.18 -0.78 4.71
C ILE A 441 -22.95 -1.03 3.21
N GLY A 442 -22.04 -1.95 2.90
CA GLY A 442 -21.72 -2.39 1.53
C GLY A 442 -20.92 -1.38 0.71
N HIS A 443 -20.53 -0.24 1.28
CA HIS A 443 -19.76 0.79 0.59
C HIS A 443 -18.26 0.56 0.67
N GLU A 444 -17.59 0.75 -0.46
CA GLU A 444 -16.14 0.69 -0.60
C GLU A 444 -15.63 1.83 -1.49
N TYR A 445 -14.55 2.47 -1.05
CA TYR A 445 -13.94 3.60 -1.72
C TYR A 445 -12.44 3.35 -1.92
N HIS A 446 -11.90 3.55 -3.14
CA HIS A 446 -10.51 3.21 -3.49
C HIS A 446 -9.67 4.42 -3.98
N PRO A 447 -9.57 5.52 -3.20
CA PRO A 447 -8.84 6.70 -3.62
C PRO A 447 -7.36 6.42 -3.92
N THR A 448 -6.71 5.44 -3.25
CA THR A 448 -5.29 5.11 -3.53
C THR A 448 -5.10 4.66 -4.97
N VAL A 449 -5.89 3.68 -5.39
CA VAL A 449 -5.84 3.07 -6.73
C VAL A 449 -6.07 4.13 -7.80
N MET A 450 -7.09 4.98 -7.65
CA MET A 450 -7.40 5.98 -8.69
C MET A 450 -6.41 7.15 -8.72
N ARG A 451 -5.91 7.58 -7.56
CA ARG A 451 -4.84 8.58 -7.49
C ARG A 451 -3.56 8.09 -8.15
N MET A 452 -3.23 6.80 -8.01
CA MET A 452 -2.00 6.22 -8.54
C MET A 452 -2.11 5.76 -10.00
N PHE A 453 -3.23 5.16 -10.40
CA PHE A 453 -3.38 4.53 -11.72
C PHE A 453 -4.15 5.36 -12.73
N GLY A 454 -4.77 6.46 -12.31
CA GLY A 454 -5.50 7.35 -13.20
C GLY A 454 -4.56 8.11 -14.14
N SER A 455 -4.13 7.50 -15.25
CA SER A 455 -3.70 8.27 -16.42
C SER A 455 -4.93 8.96 -17.03
N HIS A 456 -4.77 10.09 -17.73
CA HIS A 456 -5.88 10.79 -18.40
C HIS A 456 -6.70 9.85 -19.32
N ARG A 457 -6.07 8.81 -19.90
CA ARG A 457 -6.78 7.81 -20.72
C ARG A 457 -7.62 6.85 -19.90
N ILE A 458 -7.09 6.33 -18.78
CA ILE A 458 -7.82 5.44 -17.87
C ILE A 458 -9.03 6.17 -17.28
N ARG A 459 -8.84 7.44 -16.90
CA ARG A 459 -9.90 8.27 -16.29
C ARG A 459 -11.14 8.45 -17.16
N ARG A 460 -11.01 8.40 -18.49
CA ARG A 460 -12.17 8.45 -19.43
C ARG A 460 -12.98 7.15 -19.47
N HIS A 461 -12.42 6.08 -18.91
CA HIS A 461 -13.04 4.76 -18.83
C HIS A 461 -13.50 4.44 -17.41
N LEU A 462 -13.21 5.31 -16.43
CA LEU A 462 -13.70 5.15 -15.08
C LEU A 462 -15.19 5.52 -15.02
N PRO A 463 -15.98 4.86 -14.16
CA PRO A 463 -17.37 5.24 -13.94
C PRO A 463 -17.42 6.69 -13.44
N HIS A 464 -18.03 7.56 -14.23
CA HIS A 464 -18.29 8.93 -13.82
C HIS A 464 -19.59 8.96 -13.01
N TRP A 465 -19.67 9.90 -12.06
CA TRP A 465 -20.96 10.22 -11.46
C TRP A 465 -21.86 10.80 -12.56
N ASP A 466 -22.89 10.07 -12.93
CA ASP A 466 -23.76 10.36 -14.08
C ASP A 466 -24.96 11.26 -13.74
N GLY A 467 -25.01 11.80 -12.52
CA GLY A 467 -26.12 12.61 -12.02
C GLY A 467 -27.39 11.83 -11.66
N GLY A 468 -27.41 10.50 -11.86
CA GLY A 468 -28.57 9.64 -11.58
C GLY A 468 -28.70 9.22 -10.11
N ARG A 469 -27.68 9.48 -9.28
CA ARG A 469 -27.61 9.13 -7.85
C ARG A 469 -27.25 10.36 -7.01
N PRO A 470 -27.58 10.39 -5.70
CA PRO A 470 -27.11 11.46 -4.83
C PRO A 470 -25.59 11.64 -4.92
N PHE A 471 -25.13 12.89 -4.88
CA PHE A 471 -23.70 13.20 -4.89
C PHE A 471 -23.03 12.59 -3.65
N PRO A 472 -21.93 11.83 -3.79
CA PRO A 472 -21.25 11.26 -2.65
C PRO A 472 -20.46 12.35 -1.91
N VAL A 473 -21.03 12.90 -0.84
CA VAL A 473 -20.41 13.94 -0.02
C VAL A 473 -19.12 13.40 0.62
N TYR A 474 -18.06 14.22 0.67
CA TYR A 474 -16.81 13.85 1.32
C TYR A 474 -16.09 15.06 1.92
N THR A 475 -15.13 14.81 2.81
CA THR A 475 -14.27 15.83 3.41
C THR A 475 -12.82 15.65 3.00
N VAL A 476 -12.11 16.76 2.83
CA VAL A 476 -10.66 16.82 2.58
C VAL A 476 -10.04 18.01 3.34
N PRO A 477 -8.73 18.02 3.62
CA PRO A 477 -8.05 19.22 4.07
C PRO A 477 -8.07 20.30 2.98
N GLY A 478 -8.09 21.58 3.37
CA GLY A 478 -8.07 22.67 2.39
C GLY A 478 -6.80 22.69 1.52
N LEU A 479 -5.66 22.19 2.03
CA LEU A 479 -4.45 21.98 1.21
C LEU A 479 -4.68 20.97 0.08
N GLU A 480 -5.45 19.90 0.32
CA GLU A 480 -5.81 18.94 -0.72
C GLU A 480 -6.82 19.55 -1.70
N LEU A 481 -7.81 20.33 -1.23
CA LEU A 481 -8.71 21.07 -2.13
C LEU A 481 -7.93 21.98 -3.09
N ARG A 482 -6.92 22.71 -2.61
CA ARG A 482 -6.05 23.54 -3.49
C ARG A 482 -5.35 22.71 -4.56
N ARG A 483 -4.92 21.48 -4.25
CA ARG A 483 -4.37 20.54 -5.24
C ARG A 483 -5.45 20.08 -6.22
N MET A 484 -6.61 19.66 -5.73
CA MET A 484 -7.74 19.23 -6.54
C MET A 484 -8.11 20.28 -7.60
N LEU A 485 -8.23 21.53 -7.19
CA LEU A 485 -8.55 22.64 -8.08
C LEU A 485 -7.45 22.89 -9.12
N ALA A 486 -6.17 22.81 -8.71
CA ALA A 486 -5.06 22.95 -9.66
C ALA A 486 -5.05 21.83 -10.71
N GLU A 487 -5.37 20.60 -10.31
CA GLU A 487 -5.50 19.47 -11.23
C GLU A 487 -6.70 19.62 -12.19
N ALA A 488 -7.87 20.04 -11.68
CA ALA A 488 -9.05 20.28 -12.51
C ALA A 488 -8.81 21.42 -13.53
N ARG A 489 -8.15 22.50 -13.10
CA ARG A 489 -7.72 23.61 -13.98
C ARG A 489 -6.80 23.13 -15.09
N ALA A 490 -5.82 22.27 -14.76
CA ALA A 490 -4.90 21.71 -15.75
C ALA A 490 -5.61 20.82 -16.79
N ALA A 491 -6.78 20.27 -16.46
CA ALA A 491 -7.62 19.54 -17.40
C ALA A 491 -8.42 20.44 -18.36
N ASN A 492 -8.42 21.77 -18.16
CA ASN A 492 -9.19 22.75 -18.94
C ASN A 492 -10.70 22.42 -19.02
N GLU A 493 -11.27 21.91 -17.93
CA GLU A 493 -12.70 21.58 -17.83
C GLU A 493 -13.51 22.76 -17.27
N SER A 494 -14.72 22.99 -17.78
CA SER A 494 -15.68 23.88 -17.13
C SER A 494 -16.41 23.11 -16.02
N PHE A 495 -16.43 23.62 -14.79
CA PHE A 495 -17.07 22.93 -13.68
C PHE A 495 -17.64 23.88 -12.62
N VAL A 496 -18.57 23.35 -11.84
CA VAL A 496 -19.09 23.95 -10.62
C VAL A 496 -18.70 23.07 -9.44
N LEU A 497 -18.15 23.69 -8.40
CA LEU A 497 -17.83 23.06 -7.13
C LEU A 497 -18.50 23.81 -6.00
N GLU A 498 -19.25 23.10 -5.15
CA GLU A 498 -19.79 23.64 -3.91
C GLU A 498 -19.20 22.88 -2.72
N TYR A 499 -18.78 23.62 -1.70
CA TYR A 499 -18.28 23.03 -0.47
C TYR A 499 -18.59 23.90 0.74
N ASP A 500 -18.68 23.24 1.89
CA ASP A 500 -18.79 23.89 3.20
C ASP A 500 -17.42 23.92 3.86
N THR A 501 -17.03 25.06 4.43
CA THR A 501 -15.90 25.09 5.39
C THR A 501 -16.41 24.61 6.74
N LEU A 502 -15.65 23.75 7.42
CA LEU A 502 -16.01 23.27 8.74
C LEU A 502 -15.35 24.14 9.81
N PRO A 503 -16.04 24.46 10.92
CA PRO A 503 -15.44 25.19 12.02
C PRO A 503 -14.40 24.32 12.74
N GLY A 504 -13.14 24.72 12.68
CA GLY A 504 -12.03 24.00 13.31
C GLY A 504 -11.40 22.93 12.42
N VAL A 505 -10.51 22.13 13.03
CA VAL A 505 -9.77 21.04 12.35
C VAL A 505 -10.00 19.66 12.97
N VAL A 506 -10.80 19.58 14.03
CA VAL A 506 -11.10 18.36 14.77
C VAL A 506 -12.59 18.31 15.08
N GLY A 507 -13.22 17.17 14.77
CA GLY A 507 -14.57 16.86 15.21
C GLY A 507 -14.88 15.36 15.10
N ASP A 508 -16.06 14.99 15.56
CA ASP A 508 -16.61 13.64 15.36
C ASP A 508 -17.30 13.53 13.98
N GLU A 509 -17.88 12.38 13.67
CA GLU A 509 -18.64 12.23 12.42
C GLU A 509 -19.85 13.17 12.36
N LYS A 510 -20.53 13.42 13.49
CA LYS A 510 -21.65 14.37 13.51
C LYS A 510 -21.22 15.78 13.10
N TRP A 511 -20.04 16.22 13.54
CA TRP A 511 -19.43 17.47 13.10
C TRP A 511 -19.15 17.44 11.59
N ARG A 512 -18.56 16.36 11.06
CA ARG A 512 -18.36 16.20 9.61
C ARG A 512 -19.67 16.21 8.81
N HIS A 513 -20.77 15.74 9.38
CA HIS A 513 -22.09 15.73 8.74
C HIS A 513 -22.80 17.09 8.75
N THR A 514 -22.70 17.83 9.85
CA THR A 514 -23.64 18.94 10.12
C THR A 514 -22.99 20.30 10.33
N ALA A 515 -21.71 20.35 10.68
CA ALA A 515 -21.04 21.61 10.92
C ALA A 515 -20.86 22.39 9.60
N VAL A 516 -21.01 23.71 9.67
CA VAL A 516 -20.81 24.65 8.56
C VAL A 516 -20.37 25.98 9.17
N GLN A 517 -19.26 26.53 8.70
CA GLN A 517 -18.80 27.88 9.02
C GLN A 517 -19.11 28.86 7.89
N SER A 518 -18.77 28.50 6.66
CA SER A 518 -19.15 29.19 5.43
C SER A 518 -19.47 28.19 4.33
N LYS A 519 -20.21 28.65 3.31
CA LYS A 519 -20.42 27.91 2.06
C LYS A 519 -19.71 28.62 0.93
N VAL A 520 -19.05 27.88 0.06
CA VAL A 520 -18.34 28.43 -1.09
C VAL A 520 -18.85 27.74 -2.35
N ARG A 521 -19.10 28.55 -3.38
CA ARG A 521 -19.45 28.10 -4.72
C ARG A 521 -18.43 28.65 -5.69
N LEU A 522 -17.78 27.75 -6.40
CA LEU A 522 -16.79 28.05 -7.42
C LEU A 522 -17.33 27.61 -8.78
N GLU A 523 -17.31 28.50 -9.75
CA GLU A 523 -17.61 28.22 -11.15
C GLU A 523 -16.37 28.55 -11.98
N GLU A 524 -15.88 27.58 -12.75
CA GLU A 524 -14.79 27.76 -13.71
C GLU A 524 -15.26 27.43 -15.12
N ASP A 525 -14.84 28.22 -16.10
CA ASP A 525 -15.27 28.09 -17.50
C ASP A 525 -14.34 27.22 -18.37
N GLY A 526 -13.24 26.72 -17.81
CA GLY A 526 -12.22 25.95 -18.52
C GLY A 526 -11.29 26.77 -19.42
N ALA A 527 -11.52 28.08 -19.53
CA ALA A 527 -10.70 29.05 -20.29
C ALA A 527 -9.95 30.04 -19.37
N GLY A 528 -9.95 29.78 -18.05
CA GLY A 528 -9.32 30.60 -17.03
C GLY A 528 -10.25 31.64 -16.37
N GLY A 529 -11.52 31.68 -16.74
CA GLY A 529 -12.54 32.46 -16.05
C GLY A 529 -12.96 31.78 -14.75
N ILE A 530 -12.92 32.54 -13.66
CA ILE A 530 -13.24 32.08 -12.30
C ILE A 530 -14.30 32.99 -11.70
N ASN A 531 -15.42 32.41 -11.26
CA ASN A 531 -16.47 33.07 -10.49
C ASN A 531 -16.60 32.35 -9.14
N CYS A 532 -16.01 32.94 -8.09
CA CYS A 532 -16.04 32.39 -6.75
C CYS A 532 -16.94 33.26 -5.85
N ARG A 533 -17.87 32.62 -5.15
CA ARG A 533 -18.76 33.26 -4.19
C ARG A 533 -18.74 32.53 -2.85
N VAL A 534 -18.86 33.29 -1.77
CA VAL A 534 -18.85 32.80 -0.40
C VAL A 534 -20.06 33.34 0.37
N LEU A 535 -20.59 32.48 1.24
CA LEU A 535 -21.67 32.76 2.15
C LEU A 535 -21.18 32.52 3.59
N ARG A 536 -21.08 33.57 4.40
CA ARG A 536 -20.49 33.51 5.76
C ARG A 536 -21.57 33.65 6.82
N ARG A 537 -21.53 32.80 7.85
CA ARG A 537 -22.50 32.79 8.97
C ARG A 537 -22.69 34.17 9.65
N PRO A 538 -23.88 34.43 10.22
CA PRO A 538 -24.98 33.47 10.51
C PRO A 538 -25.95 33.21 9.32
N LEU A 539 -26.14 31.93 8.96
CA LEU A 539 -26.93 31.41 7.81
C LEU A 539 -28.45 31.66 7.88
N ASP A 540 -28.90 32.53 8.78
CA ASP A 540 -30.28 32.62 9.25
C ASP A 540 -30.98 33.94 8.86
N GLU A 541 -30.24 34.90 8.29
CA GLU A 541 -30.78 36.14 7.73
C GLU A 541 -30.59 36.14 6.20
N ALA A 542 -31.42 36.87 5.45
CA ALA A 542 -31.42 36.87 3.98
C ALA A 542 -30.01 37.16 3.41
N GLU A 543 -29.29 36.08 3.13
CA GLU A 543 -27.85 36.08 2.99
C GLU A 543 -27.49 36.22 1.50
N GLU A 544 -26.81 37.31 1.16
CA GLU A 544 -26.36 37.58 -0.20
C GLU A 544 -24.99 36.94 -0.42
N TRP A 545 -24.88 36.11 -1.46
CA TRP A 545 -23.60 35.55 -1.89
C TRP A 545 -22.62 36.68 -2.24
N ALA A 546 -21.53 36.80 -1.47
CA ALA A 546 -20.49 37.77 -1.73
C ALA A 546 -19.38 37.18 -2.61
N PRO A 547 -18.66 37.97 -3.41
CA PRO A 547 -17.44 37.51 -4.07
C PRO A 547 -16.41 36.99 -3.04
N CYS A 548 -15.68 35.94 -3.40
CA CYS A 548 -14.59 35.41 -2.58
C CYS A 548 -13.49 36.46 -2.35
N GLY A 549 -12.92 36.47 -1.15
CA GLY A 549 -11.70 37.23 -0.83
C GLY A 549 -10.46 36.52 -1.37
N GLU A 550 -9.33 37.23 -1.49
CA GLU A 550 -8.07 36.65 -1.97
C GLU A 550 -7.59 35.47 -1.12
N ASP A 551 -7.97 35.43 0.16
CA ASP A 551 -7.67 34.40 1.15
C ASP A 551 -8.49 33.10 0.99
N GLU A 552 -9.55 33.11 0.17
CA GLU A 552 -10.38 31.92 -0.05
C GLU A 552 -9.61 30.83 -0.82
N LEU A 553 -9.78 29.57 -0.40
CA LEU A 553 -9.05 28.41 -0.92
C LEU A 553 -9.00 28.31 -2.46
N PRO A 554 -10.06 28.64 -3.22
CA PRO A 554 -10.02 28.55 -4.67
C PRO A 554 -9.08 29.55 -5.32
N LEU A 555 -8.82 30.69 -4.66
CA LEU A 555 -7.96 31.76 -5.18
C LEU A 555 -6.51 31.60 -4.71
N GLN A 556 -6.26 30.72 -3.73
CA GLN A 556 -4.93 30.40 -3.24
C GLN A 556 -4.15 29.54 -4.25
N PRO A 557 -2.82 29.68 -4.33
CA PRO A 557 -2.00 28.90 -5.25
C PRO A 557 -2.01 27.42 -4.87
N ALA A 558 -1.67 26.54 -5.83
CA ALA A 558 -1.44 25.13 -5.52
C ALA A 558 -0.31 24.96 -4.47
N PRO A 559 -0.30 23.87 -3.70
CA PRO A 559 0.88 23.50 -2.92
C PRO A 559 2.10 23.37 -3.87
N THR A 560 3.33 23.62 -3.36
CA THR A 560 4.55 23.53 -4.20
C THR A 560 5.62 22.65 -3.55
N GLY A 561 6.59 22.22 -4.36
CA GLY A 561 7.78 21.51 -3.90
C GLY A 561 7.46 20.19 -3.19
N LEU A 562 7.99 20.04 -1.97
CA LEU A 562 7.84 18.80 -1.19
C LEU A 562 6.42 18.57 -0.66
N LEU A 563 5.61 19.63 -0.49
CA LEU A 563 4.21 19.48 -0.05
C LEU A 563 3.37 18.77 -1.11
N MET A 564 3.65 19.04 -2.39
CA MET A 564 3.09 18.26 -3.50
C MET A 564 3.58 16.82 -3.52
N LYS A 565 4.71 16.49 -2.88
CA LYS A 565 5.32 15.15 -2.93
C LYS A 565 5.04 14.25 -1.75
N PHE A 566 4.72 14.79 -0.58
CA PHE A 566 4.58 13.99 0.63
C PHE A 566 3.21 14.11 1.28
N LEU A 567 2.48 15.19 1.04
CA LEU A 567 1.23 15.45 1.73
C LEU A 567 0.05 15.22 0.77
N VAL A 568 -0.32 13.96 0.56
CA VAL A 568 -1.53 13.57 -0.19
C VAL A 568 -2.55 13.00 0.78
N TRP A 569 -3.75 13.57 0.76
CA TRP A 569 -4.84 13.17 1.63
C TRP A 569 -5.98 12.54 0.86
N PHE A 570 -6.62 11.57 1.50
CA PHE A 570 -7.78 10.92 0.93
C PHE A 570 -9.05 11.72 1.20
N PRO A 571 -10.01 11.65 0.26
CA PRO A 571 -11.38 12.02 0.56
C PRO A 571 -11.92 11.06 1.61
N TYR A 572 -12.43 11.59 2.71
CA TYR A 572 -13.21 10.78 3.64
C TYR A 572 -14.69 10.96 3.27
N PRO A 573 -15.39 9.91 2.81
CA PRO A 573 -16.81 10.00 2.51
C PRO A 573 -17.64 10.30 3.75
N VAL A 574 -18.80 10.91 3.52
CA VAL A 574 -19.82 11.22 4.52
C VAL A 574 -21.09 10.50 4.09
N VAL A 575 -21.42 9.37 4.72
CA VAL A 575 -22.56 8.53 4.37
C VAL A 575 -23.70 8.78 5.34
N GLU A 576 -24.87 9.18 4.84
CA GLU A 576 -26.03 9.51 5.67
C GLU A 576 -26.42 8.35 6.61
N GLY A 577 -26.63 8.66 7.88
CA GLY A 577 -26.96 7.67 8.91
C GLY A 577 -25.78 6.82 9.41
N VAL A 578 -24.58 7.00 8.86
CA VAL A 578 -23.36 6.31 9.29
C VAL A 578 -22.48 7.28 10.08
N TYR A 579 -22.10 6.87 11.29
CA TYR A 579 -21.30 7.66 12.24
C TYR A 579 -19.86 7.14 12.39
N GLU A 580 -19.39 6.34 11.44
CA GLU A 580 -18.01 5.90 11.31
C GLU A 580 -17.54 6.12 9.86
N ILE A 581 -16.22 6.12 9.65
CA ILE A 581 -15.66 6.24 8.30
C ILE A 581 -15.87 4.90 7.56
N PRO A 582 -16.45 4.91 6.34
CA PRO A 582 -16.62 3.69 5.55
C PRO A 582 -15.27 3.09 5.12
N CYS A 583 -15.30 1.91 4.48
CA CYS A 583 -14.10 1.28 3.94
C CYS A 583 -13.44 2.17 2.88
N ILE A 584 -12.16 2.52 3.09
CA ILE A 584 -11.33 3.36 2.24
C ILE A 584 -10.00 2.64 2.04
N ASP A 585 -9.64 2.39 0.78
CA ASP A 585 -8.37 1.85 0.32
C ASP A 585 -7.51 2.89 -0.40
#